data_AF-A0A0A8K5V5-F1
#
_entry.id   AF-A0A0A8K5V5-F1
#
_cell.length_a   1.000
_cell.length_b   1.000
_cell.length_c   1.000
_cell.angle_alpha   90.00
_cell.angle_beta   90.00
_cell.angle_gamma   90.00
#
_symmetry.space_group_name_H-M   'P 1'
#
loop_
_entity.id
_entity.type
_entity.pdbx_description
1 polymer ?
#
loop_
_entity_poly.entity_id
_entity_poly.type
_entity_poly.pdbx_seq_one_letter_code
_entity_poly.pdbx_strand_id
1 'polypeptide(L)'
;MAQRGGKRPGAGRKKGSVNKTTKAERAAIAASGLTPREYLLSVMRDENNSQAVRVDAAYKVAPYCHSKLASIEHTGKDGGPIEVAEVAWTIADPETADPEGVQPASEA
;
A
#
# COMPACT_ATOMS: atom_id res chain seq x y z
N MET A 1 -8.90 5.13 -39.95
CA MET A 1 -8.89 4.00 -39.00
C MET A 1 -8.15 4.44 -37.74
N ALA A 2 -8.84 4.65 -36.61
CA ALA A 2 -8.19 5.11 -35.39
C ALA A 2 -7.22 4.02 -34.85
N GLN A 3 -5.97 4.41 -34.58
CA GLN A 3 -4.91 3.55 -34.07
C GLN A 3 -5.37 2.87 -32.77
N ARG A 4 -5.66 1.55 -32.84
CA ARG A 4 -6.02 0.74 -31.68
C ARG A 4 -4.74 0.33 -30.95
N GLY A 5 -4.60 0.73 -29.69
CA GLY A 5 -3.47 0.38 -28.83
C GLY A 5 -2.39 1.46 -28.76
N GLY A 6 -2.22 2.06 -27.58
CA GLY A 6 -1.20 3.09 -27.30
C GLY A 6 -1.36 3.60 -25.86
N LYS A 7 -0.29 4.17 -25.29
CA LYS A 7 -0.31 4.75 -23.93
C LYS A 7 -1.33 5.89 -23.89
N ARG A 8 -2.41 5.72 -23.13
CA ARG A 8 -3.39 6.77 -22.81
C ARG A 8 -3.33 7.06 -21.31
N PRO A 9 -3.65 8.28 -20.86
CA PRO A 9 -3.78 8.55 -19.42
C PRO A 9 -4.78 7.57 -18.80
N GLY A 10 -4.36 6.84 -17.77
CA GLY A 10 -5.14 5.78 -17.13
C GLY A 10 -5.18 4.43 -17.86
N ALA A 11 -4.48 4.27 -18.98
CA ALA A 11 -4.36 2.98 -19.66
C ALA A 11 -3.41 2.02 -18.94
N GLY A 12 -3.72 0.73 -19.04
CA GLY A 12 -2.93 -0.34 -18.46
C GLY A 12 -3.42 -0.76 -17.07
N ARG A 13 -2.67 -1.66 -16.45
CA ARG A 13 -3.00 -2.23 -15.15
C ARG A 13 -2.62 -1.24 -14.04
N LYS A 14 -3.56 -0.95 -13.13
CA LYS A 14 -3.29 -0.07 -11.97
C LYS A 14 -2.07 -0.56 -11.19
N LYS A 15 -1.14 0.34 -10.86
CA LYS A 15 0.05 0.05 -10.05
C LYS A 15 -0.38 -0.57 -8.72
N GLY A 16 0.25 -1.70 -8.34
CA GLY A 16 -0.09 -2.43 -7.10
C GLY A 16 -1.32 -3.33 -7.17
N SER A 17 -2.03 -3.42 -8.30
CA SER A 17 -3.16 -4.35 -8.41
C SER A 17 -2.67 -5.81 -8.38
N VAL A 18 -3.23 -6.60 -7.46
CA VAL A 18 -2.94 -8.04 -7.33
C VAL A 18 -3.50 -8.81 -8.53
N ASN A 19 -2.83 -9.90 -8.94
CA ASN A 19 -3.33 -10.73 -10.03
C ASN A 19 -4.67 -11.36 -9.64
N LYS A 20 -5.62 -11.41 -10.58
CA LYS A 20 -6.97 -11.94 -10.32
C LYS A 20 -6.90 -13.37 -9.79
N THR A 21 -6.04 -14.20 -10.39
CA THR A 21 -5.77 -15.57 -9.98
C THR A 21 -5.27 -15.65 -8.54
N THR A 22 -4.22 -14.89 -8.20
CA THR A 22 -3.65 -14.85 -6.84
C THR A 22 -4.66 -14.36 -5.80
N LYS A 23 -5.56 -13.43 -6.15
CA LYS A 23 -6.63 -12.99 -5.25
C LYS A 23 -7.65 -14.10 -5.00
N ALA A 24 -8.05 -14.83 -6.05
CA ALA A 24 -9.00 -15.93 -5.97
C ALA A 24 -8.44 -17.10 -5.15
N GLU A 25 -7.17 -17.46 -5.35
CA GLU A 25 -6.49 -18.51 -4.57
C GLU A 25 -6.41 -18.15 -3.08
N ARG A 26 -6.03 -16.92 -2.75
CA ARG A 26 -6.00 -16.44 -1.36
C ARG A 26 -7.39 -16.47 -0.71
N ALA A 27 -8.42 -16.09 -1.45
CA ALA A 27 -9.79 -16.14 -0.98
C ALA A 27 -10.27 -17.59 -0.79
N ALA A 28 -9.92 -18.50 -1.70
CA ALA A 28 -10.26 -19.91 -1.60
C ALA A 28 -9.57 -20.58 -0.40
N ILE A 29 -8.29 -20.29 -0.16
CA ILE A 29 -7.53 -20.80 1.00
C ILE A 29 -8.08 -20.24 2.32
N ALA A 30 -8.50 -18.97 2.33
CA ALA A 30 -9.16 -18.39 3.49
C ALA A 30 -10.55 -19.02 3.73
N ALA A 31 -11.30 -19.31 2.67
CA ALA A 31 -12.61 -19.94 2.74
C ALA A 31 -12.53 -21.43 3.14
N SER A 32 -11.45 -22.13 2.79
CA SER A 32 -11.22 -23.52 3.19
C SER A 32 -10.84 -23.67 4.68
N GLY A 33 -10.65 -22.56 5.40
CA GLY A 33 -10.43 -22.54 6.86
C GLY A 33 -9.10 -23.13 7.32
N LEU A 34 -8.16 -23.36 6.39
CA LEU A 34 -6.86 -23.97 6.65
C LEU A 34 -5.80 -23.10 5.98
N THR A 35 -5.67 -21.88 6.51
CA THR A 35 -4.58 -20.99 6.09
C THR A 35 -3.24 -21.58 6.54
N PRO A 36 -2.12 -21.27 5.85
CA PRO A 36 -0.79 -21.72 6.29
C PRO A 36 -0.48 -21.35 7.74
N ARG A 37 -1.00 -20.21 8.22
CA ARG A 37 -0.90 -19.79 9.62
C ARG A 37 -1.65 -20.74 10.55
N GLU A 38 -2.90 -21.08 10.24
CA GLU A 38 -3.74 -21.97 11.07
C GLU A 38 -3.18 -23.38 11.14
N TYR A 39 -2.65 -23.89 10.02
CA TYR A 39 -1.96 -25.17 10.00
C TYR A 39 -0.73 -25.18 10.93
N LEU A 40 0.11 -24.16 10.88
CA LEU A 40 1.28 -24.08 11.76
C LEU A 40 0.87 -23.93 13.24
N LEU A 41 -0.23 -23.22 13.52
CA LEU A 41 -0.79 -23.13 14.86
C LEU A 41 -1.31 -24.48 15.37
N SER A 42 -1.92 -25.31 14.50
CA SER A 42 -2.38 -26.64 14.91
C SER A 42 -1.20 -27.56 15.22
N VAL A 43 -0.15 -27.55 14.39
CA VAL A 43 1.08 -28.34 14.63
C VAL A 43 1.77 -27.93 15.94
N MET A 44 1.85 -26.63 16.22
CA MET A 44 2.46 -26.09 17.45
C MET A 44 1.70 -26.51 18.73
N ARG A 45 0.37 -26.62 18.63
CA ARG A 45 -0.54 -26.93 19.76
C ARG A 45 -0.71 -28.43 20.01
N ASP A 46 -0.45 -29.27 19.01
CA ASP A 46 -0.59 -30.72 19.14
C ASP A 46 0.53 -31.31 20.00
N GLU A 47 0.16 -31.90 21.13
CA GLU A 47 1.06 -32.49 22.13
C GLU A 47 1.71 -33.79 21.67
N ASN A 48 1.15 -34.45 20.64
CA ASN A 48 1.74 -35.66 20.06
C ASN A 48 2.97 -35.36 19.20
N ASN A 49 3.15 -34.11 18.78
CA ASN A 49 4.33 -33.69 18.03
C ASN A 49 5.54 -33.52 18.96
N SER A 50 6.72 -33.87 18.46
CA SER A 50 7.96 -33.63 19.19
C SER A 50 8.15 -32.15 19.49
N GLN A 51 8.81 -31.86 20.61
CA GLN A 51 9.09 -30.48 21.02
C GLN A 51 9.82 -29.69 19.94
N ALA A 52 10.73 -30.33 19.19
CA ALA A 52 11.46 -29.70 18.08
C ALA A 52 10.52 -29.22 16.96
N VAL A 53 9.56 -30.05 16.55
CA VAL A 53 8.57 -29.70 15.51
C VAL A 53 7.68 -28.55 15.99
N ARG A 54 7.27 -28.58 17.26
CA ARG A 54 6.43 -27.53 17.85
C ARG A 54 7.16 -26.18 17.92
N VAL A 55 8.44 -26.18 18.28
CA VAL A 55 9.29 -24.98 18.31
C VAL A 55 9.53 -24.43 16.91
N ASP A 56 9.82 -25.28 15.93
CA ASP A 56 9.99 -24.87 14.53
C ASP A 56 8.70 -24.24 13.96
N ALA A 57 7.54 -24.84 14.24
CA ALA A 57 6.25 -24.27 13.87
C ALA A 57 6.02 -22.90 14.54
N ALA A 58 6.34 -22.76 15.83
CA ALA A 58 6.22 -21.50 16.56
C ALA A 58 7.09 -20.39 15.95
N TYR A 59 8.35 -20.71 15.61
CA TYR A 59 9.26 -19.76 14.97
C TYR A 59 8.72 -19.27 13.62
N LYS A 60 8.19 -20.19 12.80
CA LYS A 60 7.60 -19.86 11.49
C LYS A 60 6.32 -19.03 11.60
N VAL A 61 5.53 -19.23 12.66
CA VAL A 61 4.27 -18.51 12.88
C VAL A 61 4.47 -17.12 13.51
N ALA A 62 5.54 -16.93 14.30
CA ALA A 62 5.79 -15.70 15.06
C ALA A 62 5.67 -14.39 14.25
N PRO A 63 6.18 -14.28 13.00
CA PRO A 63 6.07 -13.04 12.20
C PRO A 63 4.63 -12.65 11.86
N TYR A 64 3.71 -13.62 11.83
CA TYR A 64 2.29 -13.40 11.53
C TYR A 64 1.46 -13.07 12.78
N CYS A 65 1.98 -13.34 13.97
CA CYS A 65 1.35 -13.03 15.26
C CYS A 65 1.88 -11.74 15.87
N HIS A 66 3.20 -11.50 15.72
CA HIS A 66 3.89 -10.34 16.22
C HIS A 66 4.69 -9.75 15.05
N SER A 67 4.13 -8.73 14.42
CA SER A 67 4.80 -8.04 13.31
C SER A 67 6.20 -7.64 13.74
N LYS A 68 7.22 -8.14 13.04
CA LYS A 68 8.58 -7.68 13.25
C LYS A 68 8.62 -6.19 12.88
N LEU A 69 9.19 -5.36 13.76
CA LEU A 69 9.46 -3.96 13.43
C LEU A 69 10.27 -3.93 12.14
N ALA A 70 9.67 -3.40 11.07
CA ALA A 70 10.40 -3.14 9.85
C ALA A 70 11.36 -2.00 10.13
N SER A 71 12.65 -2.19 9.83
CA SER A 71 13.60 -1.07 9.76
C SER A 71 13.26 -0.28 8.50
N ILE A 72 12.34 0.68 8.61
CA ILE A 72 11.99 1.58 7.51
C ILE A 72 12.98 2.73 7.54
N GLU A 73 13.95 2.70 6.64
CA GLU A 73 14.75 3.89 6.33
C GLU A 73 13.91 4.79 5.43
N HIS A 74 13.51 5.95 5.95
CA HIS A 74 12.84 6.98 5.17
C HIS A 74 13.89 7.76 4.38
N THR A 75 14.02 7.47 3.08
CA THR A 75 14.86 8.22 2.15
C THR A 75 14.00 8.90 1.10
N GLY A 76 14.50 10.03 0.58
CA GLY A 76 13.94 10.72 -0.57
C GLY A 76 14.21 9.98 -1.88
N LYS A 77 13.85 10.62 -2.99
CA LYS A 77 14.06 10.06 -4.32
C LYS A 77 15.54 9.70 -4.54
N ASP A 78 15.80 8.49 -5.05
CA ASP A 78 17.13 7.96 -5.32
C ASP A 78 18.07 7.90 -4.09
N GLY A 79 17.49 7.80 -2.88
CA GLY A 79 18.25 7.78 -1.63
C GLY A 79 18.65 9.16 -1.11
N GLY A 80 18.17 10.23 -1.74
CA GLY A 80 18.44 11.60 -1.35
C GLY A 80 17.67 12.05 -0.10
N PRO A 81 17.83 13.33 0.30
CA PRO A 81 17.05 13.92 1.38
C PRO A 81 15.53 13.88 1.10
N ILE A 82 14.73 13.82 2.16
CA ILE A 82 13.26 13.93 2.03
C ILE A 82 12.93 15.39 1.69
N GLU A 83 12.46 15.62 0.47
CA GLU A 83 11.96 16.92 0.03
C GLU A 83 10.62 17.21 0.72
N VAL A 84 10.58 18.25 1.56
CA VAL A 84 9.35 18.70 2.23
C VAL A 84 8.87 19.95 1.50
N ALA A 85 7.74 19.85 0.79
CA ALA A 85 7.06 21.01 0.21
C ALA A 85 5.96 21.49 1.17
N GLU A 86 6.11 22.70 1.69
CA GLU A 86 5.07 23.38 2.46
C GLU A 86 4.01 23.92 1.49
N VAL A 87 2.79 23.41 1.60
CA VAL A 87 1.65 23.89 0.80
C VAL A 87 0.74 24.69 1.72
N ALA A 88 0.87 26.02 1.65
CA ALA A 88 -0.04 26.93 2.31
C ALA A 88 -1.29 27.12 1.44
N TRP A 89 -2.45 26.73 1.96
CA TRP A 89 -3.73 27.07 1.36
C TRP A 89 -4.30 28.27 2.12
N THR A 90 -4.34 29.43 1.47
CA THR A 90 -5.11 30.57 1.96
C THR A 90 -6.55 30.41 1.52
N ILE A 91 -7.45 30.24 2.48
CA ILE A 91 -8.89 30.32 2.24
C ILE A 91 -9.20 31.81 2.10
N ALA A 92 -9.52 32.26 0.90
CA ALA A 92 -10.01 33.61 0.69
C ALA A 92 -11.44 33.70 1.24
N ASP A 93 -11.65 34.51 2.27
CA ASP A 93 -12.99 34.85 2.73
C ASP A 93 -13.74 35.57 1.60
N PRO A 94 -14.95 35.11 1.22
CA PRO A 94 -15.69 35.68 0.10
C PRO A 94 -16.30 37.07 0.38
N GLU A 95 -16.12 37.64 1.58
CA GLU A 95 -16.80 38.86 2.03
C GLU A 95 -15.99 40.16 1.79
N THR A 96 -14.73 40.07 1.34
CA THR A 96 -13.89 41.24 0.97
C THR A 96 -13.56 41.32 -0.53
N ALA A 97 -14.35 40.67 -1.38
CA ALA A 97 -14.24 40.85 -2.83
C ALA A 97 -14.99 42.12 -3.26
N ASP A 98 -14.33 43.28 -3.16
CA ASP A 98 -14.80 44.51 -3.81
C ASP A 98 -14.93 44.27 -5.33
N PRO A 99 -16.09 44.53 -5.95
CA PRO A 99 -16.33 44.25 -7.35
C PRO A 99 -15.91 45.44 -8.23
N GLU A 100 -14.64 45.87 -8.21
CA GLU A 100 -14.15 46.87 -9.16
C GLU A 100 -12.81 46.48 -9.81
N GLY A 101 -12.94 45.92 -11.01
CA GLY A 101 -12.07 46.17 -12.18
C GLY A 101 -10.55 46.14 -12.00
N VAL A 102 -9.94 44.95 -12.14
CA VAL A 102 -8.52 44.86 -12.51
C VAL A 102 -8.42 44.73 -14.03
N GLN A 103 -8.07 45.83 -14.71
CA GLN A 103 -7.52 45.76 -16.06
C GLN A 103 -6.06 45.29 -16.02
N PRO A 104 -5.59 44.50 -17.00
CA PRO A 104 -4.19 44.12 -17.08
C PRO A 104 -3.35 45.34 -17.48
N ALA A 105 -2.40 45.73 -16.63
CA ALA A 105 -1.33 46.64 -17.03
C ALA A 105 -0.44 45.93 -18.06
N SER A 106 -0.64 46.27 -19.32
CA SER A 106 0.33 46.12 -20.42
C SER A 106 1.40 47.21 -20.34
N GLU A 107 2.58 46.88 -20.88
CA GLU A 107 3.76 47.73 -21.18
C GLU A 107 4.68 48.10 -19.99
N ALA A 108 6.01 48.08 -20.09
CA ALA A 108 6.95 47.95 -21.22
C ALA A 108 8.28 47.33 -20.73
#